data_AF-A0A5S3Y919-F1
#
_entry.id   AF-A0A5S3Y919-F1
#
_cell.length_a   1.000
_cell.length_b   1.000
_cell.length_c   1.000
_cell.angle_alpha   90.00
_cell.angle_beta   90.00
_cell.angle_gamma   90.00
#
_symmetry.space_group_name_H-M   'P 1'
#
loop_
_entity.id
_entity.type
_entity.pdbx_description
1 polymer ?
#
loop_
_entity_poly.entity_id
_entity_poly.type
_entity_poly.pdbx_seq_one_letter_code
_entity_poly.pdbx_strand_id
1 'polypeptide(L)'
;FGLLSDLATNETVAALAAKHYEQGGLLAAVCHGPAALLPINLSTGEPLLSAKSVTAFTREEEIDFGTINDIPFLLEEALSRKAARFSKVQPWNELVIE
;
A
#
# COMPACT_ATOMS: atom_id res chain seq x y z
N PHE A 1 0.39 13.95 0.48
CA PHE A 1 1.12 12.77 -0.04
C PHE A 1 2.34 12.36 0.79
N GLY A 2 2.43 12.73 2.09
CA GLY A 2 3.59 12.34 2.93
C GLY A 2 3.93 10.86 2.76
N LEU A 3 2.94 9.99 2.96
CA LEU A 3 3.02 8.53 2.84
C LEU A 3 3.54 8.00 1.49
N LEU A 4 3.29 8.72 0.39
CA LEU A 4 3.80 8.36 -0.93
C LEU A 4 5.27 8.76 -1.11
N SER A 5 5.77 9.72 -0.33
CA SER A 5 7.13 10.24 -0.44
C SER A 5 8.05 9.80 0.71
N ASP A 6 7.51 9.48 1.88
CA ASP A 6 8.27 9.06 3.06
C ASP A 6 8.29 7.53 3.22
N LEU A 7 7.16 6.90 3.55
CA LEU A 7 7.08 5.50 3.92
C LEU A 7 7.12 4.55 2.72
N ALA A 8 6.78 5.02 1.53
CA ALA A 8 6.84 4.22 0.30
C ALA A 8 8.24 3.66 0.01
N THR A 9 9.30 4.29 0.54
CA THR A 9 10.70 3.90 0.36
C THR A 9 11.47 3.77 1.68
N ASN A 10 10.80 3.87 2.83
CA ASN A 10 11.48 3.84 4.13
C ASN A 10 11.82 2.40 4.55
N GLU A 11 13.07 2.00 4.30
CA GLU A 11 13.56 0.66 4.63
C GLU A 11 13.55 0.33 6.12
N THR A 12 13.72 1.34 6.99
CA THR A 12 13.72 1.14 8.45
C THR A 12 12.32 0.75 8.95
N VAL A 13 11.30 1.48 8.50
CA VAL A 13 9.91 1.16 8.81
C VAL A 13 9.52 -0.17 8.18
N ALA A 14 9.97 -0.43 6.95
CA ALA A 14 9.71 -1.69 6.26
C ALA A 14 10.24 -2.90 7.04
N ALA A 15 11.49 -2.83 7.51
CA ALA A 15 12.11 -3.89 8.30
C ALA A 15 11.40 -4.10 9.65
N LEU A 16 10.97 -3.01 10.31
CA LEU A 16 10.22 -3.10 11.56
C LEU A 16 8.85 -3.75 11.35
N ALA A 17 8.16 -3.39 10.26
CA ALA A 17 6.87 -3.96 9.88
C ALA A 17 6.98 -5.44 9.48
N ALA A 18 8.01 -5.82 8.72
CA ALA A 18 8.31 -7.22 8.39
C ALA A 18 8.47 -8.05 9.66
N LYS A 19 9.31 -7.60 10.59
CA LYS A 19 9.53 -8.28 11.87
C LYS A 19 8.23 -8.41 12.68
N HIS A 20 7.43 -7.34 12.76
CA HIS A 20 6.15 -7.39 13.47
C HIS A 20 5.20 -8.42 12.85
N TYR A 21 5.06 -8.41 11.52
CA TYR A 21 4.22 -9.35 10.79
C TYR A 21 4.68 -10.80 10.96
N GLU A 22 5.98 -11.08 10.85
CA GLU A 22 6.55 -12.43 11.02
C GLU A 22 6.42 -12.97 12.45
N GLN A 23 6.23 -12.08 13.44
CA GLN A 23 5.92 -12.44 14.82
C GLN A 23 4.42 -12.70 15.07
N GLY A 24 3.60 -12.72 14.01
CA GLY A 24 2.15 -12.88 14.09
C GLY A 24 1.39 -11.57 14.36
N GLY A 25 2.07 -10.43 14.23
CA GLY A 25 1.47 -9.11 14.35
C GLY A 25 0.60 -8.74 13.15
N LEU A 26 -0.37 -7.86 13.37
CA LEU A 26 -1.28 -7.37 12.33
C LEU A 26 -0.73 -6.06 11.73
N LEU A 27 -0.73 -5.97 10.41
CA LEU A 27 -0.47 -4.73 9.67
C LEU A 27 -1.78 -4.27 9.04
N ALA A 28 -2.19 -3.04 9.34
CA ALA A 28 -3.37 -2.40 8.77
C ALA A 28 -3.00 -1.04 8.20
N ALA A 29 -3.62 -0.67 7.09
CA ALA A 29 -3.39 0.60 6.43
C ALA A 29 -4.63 1.05 5.66
N VAL A 30 -4.81 2.36 5.51
CA VAL A 30 -5.99 2.97 4.87
C VAL A 30 -5.58 4.15 3.98
N CYS A 31 -6.38 4.45 2.96
CA CYS A 31 -6.14 5.55 2.02
C CYS A 31 -4.77 5.39 1.31
N HIS A 32 -3.80 6.29 1.54
CA HIS A 32 -2.43 6.16 1.02
C HIS A 32 -1.48 5.34 1.90
N GLY A 33 -1.90 4.96 3.11
CA GLY A 33 -1.12 4.13 4.04
C GLY A 33 -0.55 2.85 3.43
N PRO A 34 -1.27 2.12 2.54
CA PRO A 34 -0.73 0.95 1.86
C PRO A 34 0.56 1.17 1.08
N ALA A 35 0.95 2.43 0.79
CA ALA A 35 2.27 2.74 0.23
C ALA A 35 3.42 2.23 1.13
N ALA A 36 3.25 2.26 2.45
CA ALA A 36 4.23 1.75 3.41
C ALA A 36 4.45 0.23 3.30
N LEU A 37 3.60 -0.50 2.57
CA LEU A 37 3.75 -1.94 2.33
C LEU A 37 4.64 -2.24 1.11
N LEU A 38 4.84 -1.26 0.21
CA LEU A 38 5.62 -1.43 -1.02
C LEU A 38 7.09 -1.85 -0.82
N PRO A 39 7.81 -1.39 0.23
CA PRO A 39 9.20 -1.77 0.47
C PRO A 39 9.36 -2.99 1.40
N ILE A 40 8.27 -3.58 1.91
CA ILE A 40 8.37 -4.68 2.88
C ILE A 40 8.76 -5.98 2.18
N ASN A 41 9.96 -6.47 2.49
CA ASN A 41 10.41 -7.83 2.18
C ASN A 41 10.46 -8.65 3.47
N LEU A 42 10.03 -9.91 3.39
CA LEU A 42 10.08 -10.88 4.48
C LEU A 42 11.51 -11.42 4.64
N SER A 43 11.79 -12.09 5.76
CA SER A 43 13.07 -12.76 6.02
C SER A 43 13.42 -13.84 4.98
N THR A 44 12.41 -14.35 4.26
CA THR A 44 12.58 -15.26 3.12
C THR A 44 13.13 -14.58 1.86
N GLY A 45 13.15 -13.24 1.82
CA GLY A 45 13.48 -12.44 0.64
C GLY A 45 12.28 -12.12 -0.26
N GLU A 46 11.13 -12.74 -0.01
CA GLU A 46 9.89 -12.48 -0.76
C GLU A 46 9.26 -11.14 -0.36
N PRO A 47 8.73 -10.34 -1.30
CA PRO A 47 7.92 -9.17 -0.97
C PRO A 47 6.67 -9.57 -0.19
N LEU A 48 6.33 -8.86 0.89
CA LEU A 48 5.10 -9.13 1.65
C LEU A 48 3.86 -9.14 0.73
N LEU A 49 3.81 -8.19 -0.20
CA LEU A 49 2.67 -7.99 -1.09
C LEU A 49 2.43 -9.16 -2.06
N SER A 50 3.46 -9.95 -2.41
CA SER A 50 3.34 -10.98 -3.45
C SER A 50 2.29 -12.06 -3.13
N ALA A 51 1.95 -12.22 -1.85
CA ALA A 51 0.94 -13.15 -1.35
C ALA A 51 -0.32 -12.45 -0.78
N LYS A 52 -0.46 -11.13 -0.94
CA LYS A 52 -1.53 -10.35 -0.29
C LYS A 52 -2.50 -9.72 -1.28
N SER A 53 -3.77 -9.78 -0.94
CA SER A 53 -4.79 -8.92 -1.54
C SER A 53 -4.81 -7.60 -0.79
N VAL A 54 -4.95 -6.49 -1.52
CA VAL A 54 -4.97 -5.15 -0.93
C VAL A 54 -6.02 -4.27 -1.61
N THR A 55 -6.40 -3.21 -0.91
CA THR A 55 -7.07 -2.04 -1.46
C THR A 55 -6.34 -0.79 -1.01
N ALA A 56 -6.56 0.34 -1.68
CA ALA A 56 -5.99 1.64 -1.34
C ALA A 56 -6.77 2.74 -2.05
N PHE A 57 -6.36 3.99 -1.82
CA PHE A 57 -6.85 5.13 -2.57
C PHE A 57 -6.62 4.94 -4.07
N THR A 58 -7.67 5.15 -4.85
CA THR A 58 -7.74 4.80 -6.28
C THR A 58 -7.38 5.98 -7.17
N ARG A 59 -7.09 5.70 -8.45
CA ARG A 59 -6.89 6.73 -9.48
C ARG A 59 -8.10 7.66 -9.58
N GLU A 60 -9.29 7.10 -9.56
CA GLU A 60 -10.53 7.86 -9.67
C GLU A 60 -10.69 8.81 -8.48
N GLU A 61 -10.36 8.36 -7.26
CA GLU A 61 -10.37 9.22 -6.08
C GLU A 61 -9.28 10.31 -6.13
N GLU A 62 -8.09 10.04 -6.70
CA GLU A 62 -7.08 11.08 -6.95
C GLU A 62 -7.55 12.14 -7.95
N ILE A 63 -8.31 11.75 -8.96
CA ILE A 63 -8.88 12.68 -9.95
C ILE A 63 -9.97 13.53 -9.30
N ASP A 64 -10.90 12.90 -8.58
CA ASP A 64 -12.00 13.58 -7.89
C ASP A 64 -11.48 14.56 -6.82
N PHE A 65 -10.42 14.17 -6.12
CA PHE A 65 -9.76 15.01 -5.12
C PHE A 65 -8.84 16.08 -5.72
N GLY A 66 -8.57 16.03 -7.02
CA GLY A 66 -7.78 17.02 -7.75
C GLY A 66 -6.27 16.88 -7.58
N THR A 67 -5.79 15.72 -7.14
CA THR A 67 -4.41 15.49 -6.69
C THR A 67 -3.56 14.67 -7.65
N ILE A 68 -4.16 14.15 -8.73
CA ILE A 68 -3.50 13.25 -9.70
C ILE A 68 -2.20 13.82 -10.32
N ASN A 69 -2.06 15.15 -10.38
CA ASN A 69 -0.87 15.81 -10.94
C ASN A 69 0.20 16.14 -9.89
N ASP A 70 -0.11 16.00 -8.61
CA ASP A 70 0.79 16.35 -7.50
C ASP A 70 1.43 15.12 -6.83
N ILE A 71 0.85 13.93 -7.05
CA ILE A 71 1.37 12.68 -6.49
C ILE A 71 2.68 12.26 -7.18
N PRO A 72 3.65 11.71 -6.42
CA PRO A 72 4.91 11.25 -6.99
C PRO A 72 4.75 9.99 -7.85
N PHE A 73 3.70 9.20 -7.59
CA PHE A 73 3.28 8.06 -8.38
C PHE A 73 1.84 7.68 -8.01
N LEU A 74 1.17 6.91 -8.87
CA LEU A 74 -0.16 6.39 -8.58
C LEU A 74 -0.08 5.12 -7.71
N LEU A 75 -0.63 5.19 -6.50
CA LEU A 75 -0.58 4.08 -5.54
C LEU A 75 -1.31 2.83 -6.04
N GLU A 76 -2.50 2.97 -6.62
CA GLU A 76 -3.25 1.86 -7.22
C GLU A 76 -2.38 1.06 -8.20
N GLU A 77 -1.65 1.74 -9.07
CA GLU A 77 -0.80 1.10 -10.07
C GLU A 77 0.41 0.42 -9.43
N ALA A 78 1.07 1.08 -8.47
CA ALA A 78 2.20 0.52 -7.76
C ALA A 78 1.84 -0.76 -6.99
N LEU A 79 0.68 -0.77 -6.32
CA LEU A 79 0.18 -1.95 -5.60
C LEU A 79 -0.28 -3.04 -6.57
N SER A 80 -0.98 -2.70 -7.66
CA SER A 80 -1.42 -3.68 -8.66
C SER A 80 -0.28 -4.47 -9.29
N ARG A 81 0.93 -3.88 -9.36
CA ARG A 81 2.14 -4.56 -9.89
C ARG A 81 2.82 -5.48 -8.90
N LYS A 82 2.66 -5.26 -7.58
CA LYS A 82 3.39 -5.97 -6.53
C LYS A 82 2.53 -6.91 -5.69
N ALA A 83 1.24 -6.59 -5.56
CA ALA A 83 0.29 -7.36 -4.77
C ALA A 83 -0.20 -8.59 -5.53
N ALA A 84 -0.60 -9.64 -4.82
CA ALA A 84 -1.29 -10.78 -5.42
C ALA A 84 -2.59 -10.33 -6.10
N ARG A 85 -3.29 -9.36 -5.50
CA ARG A 85 -4.50 -8.76 -6.06
C ARG A 85 -4.73 -7.36 -5.51
N PHE A 86 -5.02 -6.40 -6.40
CA PHE A 86 -5.61 -5.13 -6.02
C PHE A 86 -7.14 -5.19 -6.22
N SER A 87 -7.91 -4.72 -5.25
CA SER A 87 -9.36 -4.63 -5.33
C SER A 87 -9.83 -3.20 -5.07
N LYS A 88 -10.83 -2.76 -5.82
CA LYS A 88 -11.48 -1.45 -5.66
C LYS A 88 -12.97 -1.52 -5.92
N VAL A 89 -13.70 -0.55 -5.37
CA VAL A 89 -15.12 -0.29 -5.59
C VAL A 89 -15.30 1.10 -6.21
N GLN A 90 -16.54 1.57 -6.36
CA GLN A 90 -16.79 2.95 -6.77
C GLN A 90 -16.15 3.92 -5.78
N PRO A 91 -15.60 5.07 -6.25
CA PRO A 91 -14.96 6.07 -5.39
C PRO A 91 -15.80 6.41 -4.16
N TRP A 92 -15.14 6.66 -3.03
CA TRP A 92 -15.77 7.13 -1.79
C TRP A 92 -16.71 6.12 -1.11
N ASN A 93 -16.66 4.85 -1.51
CA ASN A 93 -17.38 3.76 -0.85
C ASN A 93 -16.44 2.96 0.06
N GLU A 94 -17.03 2.29 1.05
CA GLU A 94 -16.29 1.40 1.94
C GLU A 94 -15.80 0.15 1.21
N LEU A 95 -14.51 -0.15 1.36
CA LEU A 95 -13.92 -1.44 1.03
C LEU A 95 -12.80 -1.75 2.03
N VAL A 96 -12.92 -2.89 2.70
CA VAL A 96 -11.91 -3.43 3.61
C VAL A 96 -11.50 -4.82 3.11
N ILE A 97 -10.20 -5.12 3.16
CA ILE A 97 -9.64 -6.42 2.80
C ILE A 97 -8.95 -6.99 4.04
N GLU A 98 -9.26 -8.25 4.37
CA GLU A 98 -8.69 -9.02 5.50
C GLU A 98 -7.55 -9.95 5.06
#